data_AF-Q4BYE1-F1
#
_entry.id   AF-Q4BYE1-F1
#
_cell.length_a   1.000
_cell.length_b   1.000
_cell.length_c   1.000
_cell.angle_alpha   90.00
_cell.angle_beta   90.00
_cell.angle_gamma   90.00
#
_symmetry.space_group_name_H-M   'P 1'
#
loop_
_entity.id
_entity.type
_entity.pdbx_description
1 polymer ?
#
loop_
_entity_poly.entity_id
_entity_poly.type
_entity_poly.pdbx_seq_one_letter_code
_entity_poly.pdbx_strand_id
1 'polypeptide(L)'
;MNISPFSLGVSMAAVSIVSSLSTSASAFSLGDYNLVVFEDVTSNSDVEGSAFIGGDLLGSSSNYCIKCDAGGSFFPFDGVGLKVVGDIEGNPKNVNNGTDLEYGGNLNAIVNMNGGGSIIQNSNLANEFTQLKNFLSRVC
;
A
#
# COMPACT_ATOMS: atom_id res chain seq x y z
N MET A 1 -14.99 -61.22 45.96
CA MET A 1 -16.17 -60.67 45.25
C MET A 1 -15.79 -59.25 44.87
N ASN A 2 -15.27 -59.02 43.68
CA ASN A 2 -15.94 -58.83 42.38
C ASN A 2 -15.88 -57.33 41.99
N ILE A 3 -14.94 -57.05 41.08
CA ILE A 3 -14.84 -55.96 40.09
C ILE A 3 -15.90 -54.83 40.06
N SER A 4 -15.43 -53.58 40.04
CA SER A 4 -15.46 -52.75 38.81
C SER A 4 -14.71 -51.40 39.00
N PRO A 5 -13.91 -50.94 38.02
CA PRO A 5 -13.31 -49.61 37.99
C PRO A 5 -14.30 -48.56 37.46
N PHE A 6 -14.43 -47.41 38.13
CA PHE A 6 -15.12 -46.26 37.53
C PHE A 6 -14.13 -45.52 36.62
N SER A 7 -14.21 -45.85 35.33
CA SER A 7 -13.55 -45.12 34.26
C SER A 7 -14.20 -43.74 34.11
N LEU A 8 -13.48 -42.67 34.47
CA LEU A 8 -13.79 -41.32 33.98
C LEU A 8 -13.01 -41.12 32.69
N GLY A 9 -13.65 -41.48 31.58
CA GLY A 9 -13.20 -41.09 30.26
C GLY A 9 -13.76 -39.72 29.85
N VAL A 10 -13.06 -39.10 28.90
CA VAL A 10 -13.51 -38.02 27.98
C VAL A 10 -13.44 -36.61 28.60
N SER A 11 -12.84 -35.57 28.01
CA SER A 11 -12.38 -35.33 26.63
C SER A 11 -11.30 -34.24 26.65
N MET A 12 -10.19 -34.42 25.94
CA MET A 12 -9.40 -33.27 25.48
C MET A 12 -10.19 -32.59 24.37
N ALA A 13 -10.80 -31.45 24.67
CA ALA A 13 -11.36 -30.58 23.64
C ALA A 13 -10.21 -30.04 22.80
N ALA A 14 -10.02 -30.58 21.60
CA ALA A 14 -9.17 -29.97 20.59
C ALA A 14 -9.88 -28.70 20.09
N VAL A 15 -9.42 -27.53 20.54
CA VAL A 15 -9.84 -26.24 20.00
C VAL A 15 -9.04 -25.99 18.73
N SER A 16 -9.65 -26.22 17.57
CA SER A 16 -9.07 -25.83 16.29
C SER A 16 -9.24 -24.33 16.10
N ILE A 17 -8.16 -23.57 16.31
CA ILE A 17 -8.11 -22.15 15.98
C ILE A 17 -7.95 -22.05 14.47
N VAL A 18 -9.04 -21.85 13.73
CA VAL A 18 -8.95 -21.52 12.31
C VAL A 18 -8.72 -20.02 12.23
N SER A 19 -7.46 -19.60 12.14
CA SER A 19 -7.13 -18.24 11.75
C SER A 19 -7.41 -18.09 10.26
N SER A 20 -8.59 -17.55 9.92
CA SER A 20 -8.90 -17.12 8.56
C SER A 20 -8.04 -15.91 8.22
N LEU A 21 -6.96 -16.14 7.46
CA LEU A 21 -6.16 -15.09 6.85
C LEU A 21 -6.99 -14.51 5.69
N SER A 22 -7.66 -13.39 5.94
CA SER A 22 -8.35 -12.64 4.89
C SER A 22 -7.32 -12.08 3.92
N THR A 23 -7.08 -12.76 2.80
CA THR A 23 -6.38 -12.14 1.67
C THR A 23 -7.38 -11.26 0.94
N SER A 24 -7.55 -10.04 1.45
CA SER A 24 -8.20 -8.97 0.69
C SER A 24 -7.20 -8.54 -0.38
N ALA A 25 -7.13 -9.26 -1.49
CA ALA A 25 -6.51 -8.74 -2.69
C ALA A 25 -7.47 -7.69 -3.27
N SER A 26 -7.35 -6.44 -2.79
CA SER A 26 -7.93 -5.30 -3.48
C SER A 26 -7.37 -5.31 -4.91
N ALA A 27 -8.25 -5.35 -5.90
CA ALA A 27 -7.82 -5.33 -7.28
C ALA A 27 -7.12 -4.00 -7.55
N PHE A 28 -5.79 -4.03 -7.71
CA PHE A 28 -5.03 -2.86 -8.10
C PHE A 28 -5.52 -2.39 -9.47
N SER A 29 -6.20 -1.26 -9.51
CA SER A 29 -6.73 -0.67 -10.74
C SER A 29 -5.71 0.33 -11.29
N LEU A 30 -5.13 -0.01 -12.43
CA LEU A 30 -4.23 0.89 -13.17
C LEU A 30 -4.92 2.19 -13.59
N GLY A 31 -6.26 2.18 -13.71
CA GLY A 31 -7.06 3.35 -14.08
C GLY A 31 -7.14 4.43 -12.99
N ASP A 32 -6.71 4.11 -11.77
CA ASP A 32 -6.82 5.01 -10.61
C ASP A 32 -5.60 5.93 -10.47
N TYR A 33 -4.58 5.74 -11.32
CA TYR A 33 -3.29 6.44 -11.27
C TYR A 33 -2.99 7.15 -12.59
N ASN A 34 -2.50 8.39 -12.49
CA ASN A 34 -2.04 9.17 -13.64
C ASN A 34 -0.60 8.84 -14.05
N LEU A 35 0.19 8.37 -13.09
CA LEU A 35 1.54 7.87 -13.32
C LEU A 35 1.68 6.52 -12.63
N VAL A 36 2.08 5.51 -13.38
CA VAL A 36 2.42 4.18 -12.85
C VAL A 36 3.82 3.82 -13.33
N VAL A 37 4.72 3.59 -12.39
CA VAL A 37 6.08 3.09 -12.66
C VAL A 37 6.25 1.78 -11.89
N PHE A 38 6.71 0.72 -12.55
CA PHE A 38 6.86 -0.61 -11.92
C PHE A 38 8.23 -0.84 -11.25
N GLU A 39 9.15 0.09 -11.44
CA GLU A 39 10.50 0.06 -10.89
C GLU A 39 10.80 1.41 -10.25
N ASP A 40 12.09 1.71 -10.07
CA ASP A 40 12.55 2.96 -9.47
C ASP A 40 12.34 4.12 -10.44
N VAL A 41 12.11 5.31 -9.87
CA VAL A 41 12.02 6.54 -10.65
C VAL A 41 12.84 7.64 -9.99
N THR A 42 13.68 8.28 -10.81
CA THR A 42 14.31 9.56 -10.43
C THR A 42 13.44 10.68 -11.01
N SER A 43 12.77 11.44 -10.13
CA SER A 43 11.81 12.46 -10.57
C SER A 43 12.26 13.87 -10.24
N ASN A 44 11.89 14.80 -11.12
CA ASN A 44 11.94 16.25 -10.94
C ASN A 44 10.65 16.89 -11.52
N SER A 45 9.61 16.08 -11.61
CA SER A 45 8.42 16.33 -12.42
C SER A 45 7.18 16.54 -11.56
N ASP A 46 6.21 17.18 -12.19
CA ASP A 46 4.88 17.44 -11.66
C ASP A 46 3.90 16.39 -12.18
N VAL A 47 3.23 15.68 -11.27
CA VAL A 47 2.12 14.79 -11.59
C VAL A 47 0.83 15.48 -11.12
N GLU A 48 -0.01 15.84 -12.08
CA GLU A 48 -1.27 16.54 -11.81
C GLU A 48 -2.20 15.70 -10.91
N GLY A 49 -2.19 14.38 -11.09
CA GLY A 49 -3.01 13.46 -10.30
C GLY A 49 -2.19 12.48 -9.46
N SER A 50 -2.76 11.31 -9.21
CA SER A 50 -2.19 10.27 -8.36
C SER A 50 -1.02 9.55 -9.04
N ALA A 51 -0.02 9.17 -8.25
CA ALA A 51 1.14 8.41 -8.72
C ALA A 51 1.36 7.13 -7.93
N PHE A 52 1.70 6.07 -8.65
CA PHE A 52 2.15 4.79 -8.13
C PHE A 52 3.58 4.51 -8.60
N ILE A 53 4.47 4.23 -7.66
CA ILE A 53 5.86 3.84 -7.90
C ILE A 53 6.09 2.48 -7.26
N GLY A 54 6.46 1.49 -8.07
CA GLY A 54 6.68 0.10 -7.67
C GLY A 54 8.06 -0.20 -7.10
N GLY A 55 9.00 0.73 -7.26
CA GLY A 55 10.32 0.72 -6.62
C GLY A 55 10.56 1.99 -5.81
N ASP A 56 11.78 2.50 -5.86
CA ASP A 56 12.20 3.67 -5.09
C ASP A 56 11.86 4.98 -5.79
N LEU A 57 11.50 6.01 -5.01
CA LEU A 57 11.32 7.38 -5.48
C LEU A 57 12.54 8.23 -5.11
N LEU A 58 13.33 8.55 -6.12
CA LEU A 58 14.61 9.25 -5.99
C LEU A 58 14.56 10.66 -6.59
N GLY A 59 15.67 11.38 -6.47
CA GLY A 59 15.95 12.59 -7.25
C GLY A 59 15.62 13.91 -6.56
N SER A 60 15.31 14.91 -7.37
CA SER A 60 15.07 16.29 -6.95
C SER A 60 13.63 16.47 -6.42
N SER A 61 13.25 17.72 -6.14
CA SER A 61 11.89 17.99 -5.66
C SER A 61 10.86 17.64 -6.74
N SER A 62 9.77 16.99 -6.35
CA SER A 62 8.68 16.62 -7.24
C SER A 62 7.33 16.85 -6.57
N ASN A 63 6.29 17.02 -7.38
CA ASN A 63 4.94 17.34 -6.90
C ASN A 63 3.94 16.31 -7.41
N TYR A 64 3.04 15.89 -6.52
CA TYR A 64 2.02 14.89 -6.82
C TYR A 64 0.64 15.37 -6.39
N CYS A 65 -0.39 14.92 -7.09
CA CYS A 65 -1.77 15.27 -6.84
C CYS A 65 -2.08 16.79 -6.86
N ILE A 66 -1.37 17.56 -7.69
CA ILE A 66 -1.49 19.03 -7.74
C ILE A 66 -2.91 19.50 -8.09
N LYS A 67 -3.66 18.68 -8.84
CA LYS A 67 -5.06 18.95 -9.26
C LYS A 67 -6.04 17.93 -8.71
N CYS A 68 -5.67 17.14 -7.71
CA CYS A 68 -6.61 16.26 -7.05
C CYS A 68 -7.68 17.06 -6.31
N ASP A 69 -8.95 16.77 -6.54
CA ASP A 69 -10.05 17.51 -5.92
C ASP A 69 -10.64 16.69 -4.77
N ALA A 70 -10.35 17.10 -3.52
CA ALA A 70 -10.90 16.45 -2.33
C ALA A 70 -12.42 16.60 -2.26
N GLY A 71 -13.14 15.65 -2.86
CA GLY A 71 -14.61 15.64 -2.97
C GLY A 71 -15.17 15.72 -4.40
N GLY A 72 -14.32 15.77 -5.43
CA GLY A 72 -14.73 15.87 -6.84
C GLY A 72 -14.45 14.63 -7.68
N SER A 73 -14.69 14.74 -8.99
CA SER A 73 -14.56 13.63 -9.96
C SER A 73 -13.12 13.14 -10.20
N PHE A 74 -12.13 13.80 -9.61
CA PHE A 74 -10.69 13.53 -9.81
C PHE A 74 -9.98 13.51 -8.45
N PHE A 75 -10.37 12.58 -7.60
CA PHE A 75 -9.70 12.30 -6.33
C PHE A 75 -9.05 10.91 -6.39
N PRO A 76 -7.83 10.72 -5.85
CA PRO A 76 -7.21 9.41 -5.79
C PRO A 76 -8.12 8.39 -5.13
N PHE A 77 -8.12 7.19 -5.71
CA PHE A 77 -8.72 6.03 -5.07
C PHE A 77 -8.05 5.80 -3.71
N ASP A 78 -8.87 5.59 -2.68
CA ASP A 78 -8.45 5.47 -1.27
C ASP A 78 -7.82 6.74 -0.64
N GLY A 79 -7.84 7.88 -1.34
CA GLY A 79 -7.31 9.16 -0.84
C GLY A 79 -5.78 9.30 -0.90
N VAL A 80 -5.08 8.33 -1.48
CA VAL A 80 -3.62 8.31 -1.57
C VAL A 80 -3.14 8.98 -2.85
N GLY A 81 -2.57 10.18 -2.75
CA GLY A 81 -2.06 10.94 -3.90
C GLY A 81 -0.70 10.47 -4.40
N LEU A 82 0.08 9.83 -3.53
CA LEU A 82 1.37 9.24 -3.86
C LEU A 82 1.54 7.91 -3.14
N LYS A 83 1.76 6.84 -3.90
CA LYS A 83 2.02 5.49 -3.39
C LYS A 83 3.40 5.01 -3.87
N VAL A 84 4.29 4.67 -2.94
CA VAL A 84 5.67 4.23 -3.24
C VAL A 84 5.96 2.90 -2.56
N VAL A 85 6.16 1.85 -3.31
CA VAL A 85 6.43 0.52 -2.74
C VAL A 85 7.79 0.46 -2.04
N GLY A 86 8.80 1.12 -2.60
CA GLY A 86 10.16 1.16 -2.07
C GLY A 86 10.45 2.35 -1.15
N ASP A 87 11.70 2.79 -1.20
CA ASP A 87 12.24 3.89 -0.42
C ASP A 87 11.91 5.25 -1.05
N ILE A 88 11.84 6.30 -0.24
CA ILE A 88 11.69 7.68 -0.69
C ILE A 88 12.92 8.46 -0.27
N GLU A 89 13.67 8.97 -1.26
CA GLU A 89 14.97 9.58 -1.05
C GLU A 89 15.16 10.92 -1.77
N GLY A 90 16.20 11.64 -1.35
CA GLY A 90 16.65 12.87 -1.99
C GLY A 90 15.94 14.12 -1.49
N ASN A 91 15.53 14.97 -2.43
CA ASN A 91 14.94 16.28 -2.13
C ASN A 91 13.44 16.19 -1.79
N PRO A 92 12.84 17.27 -1.26
CA PRO A 92 11.48 17.25 -0.76
C PRO A 92 10.44 16.74 -1.77
N LYS A 93 9.57 15.83 -1.35
CA LYS A 93 8.42 15.37 -2.13
C LYS A 93 7.16 16.08 -1.64
N ASN A 94 6.43 16.73 -2.54
CA ASN A 94 5.23 17.47 -2.19
C ASN A 94 4.00 16.66 -2.59
N VAL A 95 3.18 16.30 -1.61
CA VAL A 95 1.90 15.63 -1.81
C VAL A 95 0.82 16.65 -1.52
N ASN A 96 -0.05 16.91 -2.50
CA ASN A 96 -0.91 18.09 -2.48
C ASN A 96 -2.38 17.74 -2.24
N ASN A 97 -3.16 18.79 -2.02
CA ASN A 97 -4.61 18.79 -1.96
C ASN A 97 -5.18 17.87 -0.86
N GLY A 98 -4.45 17.74 0.26
CA GLY A 98 -4.89 16.99 1.43
C GLY A 98 -4.93 15.48 1.24
N THR A 99 -4.22 14.98 0.21
CA THR A 99 -4.13 13.54 -0.07
C THR A 99 -3.04 12.89 0.77
N ASP A 100 -3.15 11.57 0.96
CA ASP A 100 -2.20 10.80 1.74
C ASP A 100 -0.97 10.39 0.92
N LEU A 101 0.14 10.16 1.63
CA LEU A 101 1.31 9.46 1.14
C LEU A 101 1.33 8.07 1.76
N GLU A 102 1.44 7.03 0.94
CA GLU A 102 1.67 5.67 1.39
C GLU A 102 3.01 5.14 0.87
N TYR A 103 3.85 4.59 1.76
CA TYR A 103 5.16 4.05 1.37
C TYR A 103 5.51 2.74 2.06
N GLY A 104 6.27 1.87 1.37
CA GLY A 104 6.63 0.53 1.89
C GLY A 104 8.03 0.43 2.50
N GLY A 105 8.98 1.21 1.99
CA GLY A 105 10.38 1.20 2.43
C GLY A 105 10.70 2.23 3.52
N ASN A 106 11.86 2.85 3.37
CA ASN A 106 12.41 3.88 4.24
C ASN A 106 12.08 5.29 3.72
N LEU A 107 11.75 6.21 4.64
CA LEU A 107 11.53 7.62 4.33
C LEU A 107 12.78 8.43 4.68
N ASN A 108 13.65 8.64 3.69
CA ASN A 108 14.92 9.36 3.80
C ASN A 108 14.88 10.75 3.15
N ALA A 109 13.67 11.26 2.86
CA ALA A 109 13.44 12.58 2.29
C ALA A 109 12.45 13.38 3.16
N ILE A 110 12.48 14.70 3.01
CA ILE A 110 11.42 15.56 3.54
C ILE A 110 10.15 15.33 2.70
N VAL A 111 9.00 15.18 3.35
CA VAL A 111 7.70 15.16 2.66
C VAL A 111 6.86 16.33 3.14
N ASN A 112 6.38 17.12 2.19
CA ASN A 112 5.48 18.22 2.44
C ASN A 112 4.05 17.77 2.10
N MET A 113 3.22 17.63 3.12
CA MET A 113 1.80 17.29 2.99
C MET A 113 0.97 18.58 2.88
N ASN A 114 0.81 19.08 1.65
CA ASN A 114 0.14 20.35 1.38
C ASN A 114 -1.37 20.18 1.37
N GLY A 115 -2.06 20.94 2.23
CA GLY A 115 -3.52 20.82 2.41
C GLY A 115 -3.95 19.74 3.40
N GLY A 116 -2.99 19.13 4.12
CA GLY A 116 -3.24 18.06 5.10
C GLY A 116 -2.85 16.69 4.55
N GLY A 117 -3.48 15.64 5.08
CA GLY A 117 -3.16 14.25 4.76
C GLY A 117 -2.15 13.63 5.73
N SER A 118 -1.96 12.33 5.59
CA SER A 118 -1.13 11.50 6.45
C SER A 118 0.03 10.89 5.67
N ILE A 119 1.15 10.69 6.36
CA ILE A 119 2.26 9.89 5.87
C ILE A 119 2.13 8.52 6.51
N ILE A 120 1.88 7.50 5.69
CA ILE A 120 1.51 6.15 6.13
C ILE A 120 2.59 5.18 5.63
N GLN A 121 3.27 4.52 6.57
CA GLN A 121 4.16 3.42 6.22
C GLN A 121 3.35 2.13 6.17
N ASN A 122 3.26 1.50 5.01
CA ASN A 122 2.61 0.21 4.82
C ASN A 122 3.62 -0.83 4.29
N SER A 123 4.15 -1.64 5.19
CA SER A 123 5.09 -2.72 4.85
C SER A 123 4.49 -3.84 3.99
N ASN A 124 3.16 -3.89 3.82
CA ASN A 124 2.51 -4.88 2.96
C ASN A 124 2.47 -4.46 1.48
N LEU A 125 2.83 -3.21 1.15
CA LEU A 125 2.77 -2.70 -0.21
C LEU A 125 3.62 -3.52 -1.20
N ALA A 126 4.76 -4.05 -0.72
CA ALA A 126 5.61 -4.96 -1.50
C ALA A 126 4.91 -6.29 -1.85
N ASN A 127 4.09 -6.81 -0.93
CA ASN A 127 3.30 -8.03 -1.16
C ASN A 127 2.18 -7.77 -2.16
N GLU A 128 1.47 -6.65 -2.02
CA GLU A 128 0.43 -6.21 -2.96
C GLU A 128 1.01 -6.03 -4.37
N PHE A 129 2.17 -5.38 -4.46
CA PHE A 129 2.85 -5.16 -5.72
C PHE A 129 3.35 -6.46 -6.37
N THR A 130 3.82 -7.41 -5.56
CA THR A 130 4.19 -8.75 -6.04
C THR A 130 2.97 -9.49 -6.61
N GLN A 131 1.80 -9.36 -5.98
CA GLN A 131 0.56 -9.95 -6.50
C GLN A 131 0.15 -9.32 -7.84
N LEU A 132 0.28 -8.00 -7.99
CA LEU A 132 0.04 -7.31 -9.26
C LEU A 132 0.97 -7.84 -10.37
N LYS A 133 2.28 -7.92 -10.10
CA LYS A 133 3.26 -8.47 -11.06
C LYS A 133 2.90 -9.89 -11.48
N ASN A 134 2.52 -10.74 -10.52
CA ASN A 134 2.10 -12.12 -10.80
C ASN A 134 0.80 -12.18 -11.62
N PHE A 135 -0.16 -11.28 -11.39
CA PHE A 135 -1.37 -11.19 -12.19
C PHE A 135 -1.04 -10.80 -13.64
N LEU A 136 -0.26 -9.73 -13.84
CA LEU A 136 0.12 -9.25 -15.16
C LEU A 136 0.91 -10.32 -15.95
N SER A 137 1.80 -11.05 -15.29
CA SER A 137 2.56 -12.16 -15.90
C SER A 137 1.70 -13.35 -16.34
N ARG A 138 0.43 -13.44 -15.92
CA ARG A 138 -0.48 -14.52 -16.32
C ARG A 138 -1.45 -14.12 -17.43
N VAL A 139 -1.53 -12.82 -17.75
CA VAL A 139 -2.46 -12.25 -18.73
C VAL A 139 -1.75 -11.93 -20.05
N CYS A 140 -0.43 -11.75 -20.03
CA CYS A 140 0.43 -11.58 -21.20
C CYS A 140 1.24 -12.86 -21.47
#